data_AF-A0A0A1X1D4-F1
#
_entry.id   AF-A0A0A1X1D4-F1
#
_cell.length_a   1.000
_cell.length_b   1.000
_cell.length_c   1.000
_cell.angle_alpha   90.00
_cell.angle_beta   90.00
_cell.angle_gamma   90.00
#
_symmetry.space_group_name_H-M   'P 1'
#
loop_
_entity.id
_entity.type
_entity.pdbx_description
1 polymer ?
#
loop_
_entity_poly.entity_id
_entity_poly.type
_entity_poly.pdbx_seq_one_letter_code
_entity_poly.pdbx_strand_id
1 'polypeptide(L)'
;MENNNTVIQMSAEQLNSLIGAARTAPTAAQTRGSLSNCTSHFRGQRDHEAVEEFITAVETYKELQSISDEEALKGLSLLLHGMASTWWQGVRKEAKTWPDAITLIRQHFAPTKPPYQIYLEIFGKKQDERTPIDPFVCQKRALLAQLPGDRHDEETELDLVYGLLNIKYRRHIQRLDVKSFRELLEKGRIIEHNNLEYDTVQLLQATKRNKRCSYCNFRGHTYDECRKRKNENDGKTNEARSSASEATEN
;
A
#
# COMPACT_ATOMS: atom_id res chain seq x y z
N MET A 1 40.94 -59.76 31.40
CA MET A 1 42.09 -59.21 30.66
C MET A 1 42.04 -59.90 29.30
N GLU A 2 41.77 -59.27 28.15
CA GLU A 2 41.88 -57.89 27.71
C GLU A 2 40.76 -57.57 26.69
N ASN A 3 40.31 -56.31 26.68
CA ASN A 3 39.36 -55.75 25.72
C ASN A 3 40.10 -55.42 24.41
N ASN A 4 39.69 -55.99 23.27
CA ASN A 4 40.10 -55.51 21.95
C ASN A 4 39.03 -54.57 21.39
N ASN A 5 39.26 -53.27 21.53
CA ASN A 5 38.50 -52.21 20.91
C ASN A 5 39.16 -51.86 19.56
N THR A 6 38.66 -52.40 18.46
CA THR A 6 39.19 -52.17 17.12
C THR A 6 38.77 -50.77 16.64
N VAL A 7 39.66 -49.80 16.83
CA VAL A 7 39.51 -48.47 16.22
C VAL A 7 39.77 -48.61 14.72
N ILE A 8 38.73 -48.45 13.91
CA ILE A 8 38.86 -48.33 12.45
C ILE A 8 39.48 -46.95 12.17
N GLN A 9 40.80 -46.91 12.01
CA GLN A 9 41.52 -45.71 11.60
C GLN A 9 41.41 -45.55 10.08
N MET A 10 40.65 -44.55 9.66
CA MET A 10 40.60 -44.07 8.28
C MET A 10 41.97 -43.48 7.92
N SER A 11 42.60 -43.96 6.84
CA SER A 11 43.96 -43.50 6.48
C SER A 11 43.92 -42.06 5.93
N ALA A 12 44.98 -41.29 6.17
CA ALA A 12 45.09 -39.90 5.72
C ALA A 12 44.98 -39.76 4.19
N GLU A 13 45.31 -40.82 3.45
CA GLU A 13 45.18 -40.89 1.99
C GLU A 13 43.71 -41.01 1.54
N GLN A 14 42.88 -41.75 2.28
CA GLN A 14 41.44 -41.81 2.04
C GLN A 14 40.78 -40.47 2.33
N LEU A 15 41.22 -39.75 3.37
CA LEU A 15 40.76 -38.39 3.67
C LEU A 15 41.16 -37.41 2.55
N ASN A 16 42.41 -37.45 2.09
CA ASN A 16 42.89 -36.57 1.01
C ASN A 16 42.21 -36.87 -0.33
N SER A 17 41.89 -38.13 -0.63
CA SER A 17 41.12 -38.51 -1.81
C SER A 17 39.68 -37.97 -1.74
N LEU A 18 39.03 -38.04 -0.57
CA LEU A 18 37.70 -37.46 -0.35
C LEU A 18 37.72 -35.92 -0.42
N ILE A 19 38.75 -35.26 0.11
CA ILE A 19 38.91 -33.80 0.01
C ILE A 19 39.18 -33.39 -1.44
N GLY A 20 39.97 -34.18 -2.19
CA GLY A 20 40.20 -33.98 -3.61
C GLY A 20 38.91 -34.10 -4.42
N ALA A 21 38.11 -35.14 -4.15
CA ALA A 21 36.80 -35.37 -4.78
C ALA A 21 35.75 -34.33 -4.38
N ALA A 22 35.78 -33.82 -3.15
CA ALA A 22 34.90 -32.72 -2.71
C ALA A 22 35.29 -31.35 -3.30
N ARG A 23 36.56 -31.18 -3.69
CA ARG A 23 37.05 -29.98 -4.39
C ARG A 23 36.82 -30.00 -5.89
N THR A 24 36.75 -31.19 -6.50
CA THR A 24 36.42 -31.37 -7.93
C THR A 24 34.96 -31.70 -8.19
N ALA A 25 34.17 -31.97 -7.14
CA ALA A 25 32.72 -31.87 -7.23
C ALA A 25 32.39 -30.43 -7.65
N PRO A 26 31.62 -30.22 -8.72
CA PRO A 26 31.14 -28.89 -9.04
C PRO A 26 30.36 -28.42 -7.82
N THR A 27 30.95 -27.47 -7.09
CA THR A 27 30.29 -26.70 -6.05
C THR A 27 28.95 -26.28 -6.63
N ALA A 28 27.86 -26.78 -6.03
CA ALA A 28 26.47 -26.47 -6.30
C ALA A 28 26.25 -25.92 -7.71
N ALA A 29 25.75 -26.76 -8.63
CA ALA A 29 25.13 -26.28 -9.86
C ALA A 29 24.42 -24.97 -9.55
N GLN A 30 25.01 -23.85 -10.00
CA GLN A 30 24.36 -22.56 -9.92
C GLN A 30 23.02 -22.84 -10.58
N THR A 31 21.95 -22.87 -9.79
CA THR A 31 20.61 -22.98 -10.31
C THR A 31 20.49 -21.78 -11.23
N ARG A 32 20.72 -22.00 -12.53
CA ARG A 32 20.59 -20.99 -13.56
C ARG A 32 19.23 -20.39 -13.33
N GLY A 33 19.22 -19.13 -12.92
CA GLY A 33 17.98 -18.46 -12.57
C GLY A 33 17.05 -18.58 -13.77
N SER A 34 15.85 -19.11 -13.55
CA SER A 34 14.85 -19.30 -14.59
C SER A 34 13.62 -18.49 -14.24
N LEU A 35 12.95 -17.95 -15.24
CA LEU A 35 11.68 -17.25 -15.06
C LEU A 35 10.53 -18.19 -14.66
N SER A 36 10.73 -19.52 -14.61
CA SER A 36 9.69 -20.49 -14.27
C SER A 36 9.06 -20.29 -12.89
N ASN A 37 9.80 -19.72 -11.94
CA ASN A 37 9.33 -19.47 -10.57
C ASN A 37 8.89 -18.02 -10.36
N CYS A 38 8.83 -17.19 -11.40
CA CYS A 38 8.30 -15.85 -11.30
C CYS A 38 6.78 -15.92 -11.12
N THR A 39 6.25 -15.23 -10.11
CA THR A 39 4.82 -15.19 -9.79
C THR A 39 4.04 -14.19 -10.64
N SER A 40 4.75 -13.31 -11.37
CA SER A 40 4.14 -12.29 -12.23
C SER A 40 3.80 -12.88 -13.59
N HIS A 41 2.53 -12.75 -13.99
CA HIS A 41 2.02 -13.25 -15.26
C HIS A 41 1.20 -12.19 -15.97
N PHE A 42 1.34 -12.11 -17.29
CA PHE A 42 0.63 -11.13 -18.12
C PHE A 42 -0.33 -11.82 -19.08
N ARG A 43 -1.60 -11.37 -19.10
CA ARG A 43 -2.67 -12.00 -19.90
C ARG A 43 -3.00 -11.25 -21.19
N GLY A 44 -2.41 -10.08 -21.40
CA GLY A 44 -2.65 -9.23 -22.59
C GLY A 44 -3.66 -8.11 -22.36
N GLN A 45 -3.83 -7.64 -21.12
CA GLN A 45 -4.60 -6.44 -20.82
C GLN A 45 -4.00 -5.25 -21.57
N ARG A 46 -4.82 -4.48 -22.29
CA ARG A 46 -4.37 -3.26 -23.00
C ARG A 46 -4.44 -2.05 -22.07
N ASP A 47 -3.66 -2.11 -21.02
CA ASP A 47 -3.63 -1.11 -19.96
C ASP A 47 -2.18 -0.78 -19.60
N HIS A 48 -1.87 0.51 -19.52
CA HIS A 48 -0.50 0.97 -19.30
C HIS A 48 0.01 0.57 -17.91
N GLU A 49 -0.83 0.70 -16.88
CA GLU A 49 -0.46 0.36 -15.50
C GLU A 49 -0.18 -1.14 -15.34
N ALA A 50 -1.08 -2.00 -15.83
CA ALA A 50 -0.89 -3.44 -15.80
C ALA A 50 0.38 -3.92 -16.57
N VAL A 51 0.74 -3.24 -17.65
CA VAL A 51 1.94 -3.57 -18.44
C VAL A 51 3.22 -3.16 -17.71
N GLU A 52 3.29 -1.94 -17.18
CA GLU A 52 4.48 -1.49 -16.45
C GLU A 52 4.64 -2.22 -15.11
N GLU A 53 3.55 -2.58 -14.42
CA GLU A 53 3.61 -3.43 -13.22
C GLU A 53 4.23 -4.79 -13.53
N PHE A 54 3.78 -5.44 -14.61
CA PHE A 54 4.33 -6.71 -15.07
C PHE A 54 5.82 -6.58 -15.42
N ILE A 55 6.20 -5.60 -16.25
CA ILE A 55 7.59 -5.41 -16.69
C ILE A 55 8.49 -5.15 -15.49
N THR A 56 8.10 -4.23 -14.59
CA THR A 56 8.86 -3.90 -13.37
C THR A 56 9.09 -5.14 -12.52
N ALA A 57 8.04 -5.95 -12.31
CA ALA A 57 8.14 -7.17 -11.51
C ALA A 57 9.10 -8.20 -12.14
N VAL A 58 9.06 -8.36 -13.47
CA VAL A 58 9.91 -9.32 -14.19
C VAL A 58 11.36 -8.84 -14.27
N GLU A 59 11.60 -7.55 -14.51
CA GLU A 59 12.95 -6.95 -14.49
C GLU A 59 13.57 -7.06 -13.09
N THR A 60 12.81 -6.73 -12.04
CA THR A 60 13.26 -6.90 -10.64
C THR A 60 13.59 -8.36 -10.34
N TYR A 61 12.75 -9.31 -10.77
CA TYR A 61 13.00 -10.73 -10.57
C TYR A 61 14.24 -11.22 -11.33
N LYS A 62 14.41 -10.77 -12.58
CA LYS A 62 15.57 -11.07 -13.42
C LYS A 62 16.87 -10.61 -12.75
N GLU A 63 16.88 -9.40 -12.17
CA GLU A 63 18.02 -8.85 -11.42
C GLU A 63 18.30 -9.67 -10.15
N LEU A 64 17.28 -9.93 -9.33
CA LEU A 64 17.42 -10.70 -8.09
C LEU A 64 17.93 -12.13 -8.31
N GLN A 65 17.51 -12.77 -9.40
CA GLN A 65 17.92 -14.13 -9.75
C GLN A 65 19.15 -14.16 -10.67
N SER A 66 19.75 -12.99 -10.99
CA SER A 66 20.91 -12.86 -11.88
C SER A 66 20.74 -13.61 -13.21
N ILE A 67 19.55 -13.51 -13.81
CA ILE A 67 19.19 -14.21 -15.05
C ILE A 67 19.79 -13.44 -16.23
N SER A 68 20.47 -14.16 -17.13
CA SER A 68 21.00 -13.59 -18.36
C SER A 68 19.89 -13.14 -19.32
N ASP A 69 20.15 -12.15 -20.17
CA ASP A 69 19.18 -11.65 -21.15
C ASP A 69 18.70 -12.77 -22.10
N GLU A 70 19.59 -13.68 -22.46
CA GLU A 70 19.26 -14.82 -23.34
C GLU A 70 18.33 -15.82 -22.66
N GLU A 71 18.54 -16.12 -21.38
CA GLU A 71 17.69 -17.02 -20.61
C GLU A 71 16.35 -16.36 -20.29
N ALA A 72 16.35 -15.07 -19.98
CA ALA A 72 15.15 -14.29 -19.77
C ALA A 72 14.27 -14.27 -21.03
N LEU A 73 14.88 -14.02 -22.21
CA LEU A 73 14.14 -14.01 -23.48
C LEU A 73 13.51 -15.38 -23.81
N LYS A 74 14.22 -16.47 -23.54
CA LYS A 74 13.68 -17.85 -23.70
C LYS A 74 12.55 -18.12 -22.70
N GLY A 75 12.71 -17.67 -21.46
CA GLY A 75 11.75 -17.86 -20.37
C GLY A 75 10.51 -16.96 -20.46
N LEU A 76 10.55 -15.86 -21.21
CA LEU A 76 9.46 -14.88 -21.30
C LEU A 76 8.12 -15.52 -21.66
N SER A 77 8.13 -16.50 -22.56
CA SER A 77 6.92 -17.21 -23.00
C SER A 77 6.16 -17.92 -21.87
N LEU A 78 6.82 -18.27 -20.77
CA LEU A 78 6.21 -18.91 -19.59
C LEU A 78 5.36 -17.92 -18.78
N LEU A 79 5.67 -16.62 -18.87
CA LEU A 79 5.00 -15.56 -18.13
C LEU A 79 3.81 -14.98 -18.89
N LEU A 80 3.71 -15.25 -20.20
CA LEU A 80 2.67 -14.72 -21.08
C LEU A 80 1.54 -15.75 -21.24
N HIS A 81 0.35 -15.40 -20.77
CA HIS A 81 -0.85 -16.24 -20.84
C HIS A 81 -1.92 -15.58 -21.73
N GLY A 82 -2.94 -16.35 -22.11
CA GLY A 82 -4.09 -15.81 -22.85
C GLY A 82 -3.72 -15.11 -24.16
N MET A 83 -4.20 -13.88 -24.33
CA MET A 83 -3.96 -13.09 -25.55
C MET A 83 -2.49 -12.74 -25.73
N ALA A 84 -1.76 -12.46 -24.64
CA ALA A 84 -0.33 -12.15 -24.70
C ALA A 84 0.48 -13.34 -25.23
N SER A 85 0.13 -14.56 -24.84
CA SER A 85 0.77 -15.78 -25.34
C SER A 85 0.57 -15.94 -26.85
N THR A 86 -0.67 -15.73 -27.31
CA THR A 86 -1.04 -15.84 -28.73
C THR A 86 -0.29 -14.81 -29.57
N TRP A 87 -0.23 -13.55 -29.10
CA TRP A 87 0.53 -12.49 -29.74
C TRP A 87 2.04 -12.81 -29.80
N TRP A 88 2.63 -13.28 -28.70
CA TRP A 88 4.06 -13.58 -28.63
C TRP A 88 4.48 -14.65 -29.64
N GLN A 89 3.65 -15.66 -29.89
CA GLN A 89 3.96 -16.66 -30.92
C GLN A 89 4.14 -16.06 -32.33
N GLY A 90 3.44 -14.96 -32.63
CA GLY A 90 3.55 -14.23 -33.89
C GLY A 90 4.82 -13.39 -33.99
N VAL A 91 5.18 -12.68 -32.91
CA VAL A 91 6.25 -11.66 -32.93
C VAL A 91 7.58 -12.11 -32.33
N ARG A 92 7.67 -13.29 -31.69
CA ARG A 92 8.89 -13.77 -30.99
C ARG A 92 10.16 -13.82 -31.85
N LYS A 93 10.04 -13.86 -33.18
CA LYS A 93 11.18 -13.84 -34.11
C LYS A 93 11.75 -12.44 -34.33
N GLU A 94 10.96 -11.41 -34.07
CA GLU A 94 11.32 -10.00 -34.20
C GLU A 94 12.13 -9.52 -32.98
N ALA A 95 11.83 -10.07 -31.81
CA ALA A 95 12.54 -9.80 -30.56
C ALA A 95 13.89 -10.55 -30.51
N LYS A 96 14.99 -9.88 -30.85
CA LYS A 96 16.35 -10.46 -30.83
C LYS A 96 17.03 -10.35 -29.47
N THR A 97 16.73 -9.30 -28.73
CA THR A 97 17.29 -9.04 -27.41
C THR A 97 16.20 -8.91 -26.36
N TRP A 98 16.57 -9.03 -25.09
CA TRP A 98 15.63 -8.82 -23.98
C TRP A 98 15.03 -7.40 -23.99
N PRO A 99 15.80 -6.31 -24.18
CA PRO A 99 15.24 -4.97 -24.32
C PRO A 99 14.25 -4.82 -25.48
N ASP A 100 14.50 -5.48 -26.62
CA ASP A 100 13.57 -5.46 -27.75
C ASP A 100 12.23 -6.11 -27.39
N ALA A 101 12.27 -7.25 -26.67
CA ALA A 101 11.07 -7.95 -26.22
C ALA A 101 10.22 -7.08 -25.28
N ILE A 102 10.86 -6.44 -24.30
CA ILE A 102 10.18 -5.52 -23.37
C ILE A 102 9.59 -4.32 -24.13
N THR A 103 10.33 -3.75 -25.09
CA THR A 103 9.86 -2.65 -25.93
C THR A 103 8.66 -3.05 -26.77
N LEU A 104 8.66 -4.24 -27.37
CA LEU A 104 7.52 -4.77 -28.13
C LEU A 104 6.28 -4.97 -27.26
N ILE A 105 6.45 -5.47 -26.03
CA ILE A 105 5.34 -5.61 -25.07
C ILE A 105 4.74 -4.24 -24.77
N ARG A 106 5.57 -3.24 -24.44
CA ARG A 106 5.11 -1.85 -24.22
C ARG A 106 4.36 -1.32 -25.42
N GLN A 107 4.95 -1.39 -26.62
CA GLN A 107 4.33 -0.83 -27.83
C GLN A 107 3.00 -1.48 -28.19
N HIS A 108 2.83 -2.79 -27.95
CA HIS A 108 1.62 -3.49 -28.33
C HIS A 108 0.50 -3.40 -27.28
N PHE A 109 0.84 -3.50 -25.99
CA PHE A 109 -0.13 -3.60 -24.90
C PHE A 109 -0.25 -2.36 -24.02
N ALA A 110 0.75 -1.48 -24.00
CA ALA A 110 0.64 -0.21 -23.30
C ALA A 110 0.22 0.88 -24.30
N PRO A 111 -1.09 1.15 -24.48
CA PRO A 111 -1.52 2.25 -25.34
C PRO A 111 -0.88 3.54 -24.85
N THR A 112 0.04 4.09 -25.65
CA THR A 112 0.67 5.38 -25.35
C THR A 112 -0.38 6.46 -25.54
N LYS A 113 -1.02 6.86 -24.44
CA LYS A 113 -1.90 8.03 -24.47
C LYS A 113 -1.04 9.21 -24.90
N PRO A 114 -1.44 9.95 -25.94
CA PRO A 114 -0.67 11.11 -26.34
C PRO A 114 -0.67 12.13 -25.18
N PRO A 115 0.39 12.94 -25.02
CA PRO A 115 0.53 13.83 -23.86
C PRO A 115 -0.67 14.74 -23.59
N TYR A 116 -1.35 15.22 -24.64
CA TYR A 116 -2.55 16.06 -24.47
C TYR A 116 -3.69 15.30 -23.76
N GLN A 117 -3.86 14.01 -24.02
CA GLN A 117 -4.90 13.19 -23.38
C GLN A 117 -4.55 12.94 -21.92
N ILE A 118 -3.27 12.73 -21.60
CA ILE A 118 -2.80 12.61 -20.22
C ILE A 118 -3.11 13.90 -19.45
N TYR A 119 -2.84 15.08 -20.02
CA TYR A 119 -3.22 16.34 -19.38
C TYR A 119 -4.73 16.47 -19.16
N LEU A 120 -5.55 16.09 -20.14
CA LEU A 120 -7.01 16.10 -19.97
C LEU A 120 -7.44 15.19 -18.81
N GLU A 121 -6.81 14.03 -18.61
CA GLU A 121 -7.08 13.14 -17.49
C GLU A 121 -6.57 13.69 -16.15
N ILE A 122 -5.38 14.32 -16.14
CA ILE A 122 -4.83 15.00 -14.97
C ILE A 122 -5.78 16.11 -14.50
N PHE A 123 -6.21 17.00 -15.40
CA PHE A 123 -7.04 18.16 -15.02
C PHE A 123 -8.54 17.85 -14.97
N GLY A 124 -8.99 16.74 -15.57
CA GLY A 124 -10.40 16.38 -15.66
C GLY A 124 -11.06 16.03 -14.32
N LYS A 125 -10.27 15.60 -13.32
CA LYS A 125 -10.77 15.25 -11.98
C LYS A 125 -9.97 15.92 -10.88
N LYS A 126 -10.61 16.85 -10.16
CA LYS A 126 -10.11 17.43 -8.90
C LYS A 126 -10.32 16.46 -7.73
N GLN A 127 -9.59 16.67 -6.64
CA GLN A 127 -9.75 15.88 -5.42
C GLN A 127 -11.11 16.16 -4.78
N ASP A 128 -11.90 15.11 -4.59
CA ASP A 128 -13.16 15.22 -3.86
C ASP A 128 -12.95 15.34 -2.34
N GLU A 129 -14.02 15.56 -1.59
CA GLU A 129 -13.94 15.76 -0.14
C GLU A 129 -13.57 14.48 0.63
N ARG A 130 -13.85 13.30 0.06
CA ARG A 130 -13.69 12.01 0.75
C ARG A 130 -12.34 11.36 0.47
N THR A 131 -11.73 11.66 -0.66
CA THR A 131 -10.46 11.10 -1.09
C THR A 131 -9.32 11.67 -0.25
N PRO A 132 -8.55 10.83 0.46
CA PRO A 132 -7.36 11.27 1.19
C PRO A 132 -6.26 11.77 0.25
N ILE A 133 -5.25 12.44 0.79
CA ILE A 133 -4.18 13.07 0.01
C ILE A 133 -3.28 12.04 -0.66
N ASP A 134 -2.91 10.96 0.04
CA ASP A 134 -2.02 9.91 -0.46
C ASP A 134 -2.51 9.25 -1.76
N PRO A 135 -3.72 8.64 -1.81
CA PRO A 135 -4.20 8.00 -3.04
C PRO A 135 -4.42 9.01 -4.17
N PHE A 136 -4.83 10.24 -3.85
CA PHE A 136 -5.02 11.28 -4.87
C PHE A 136 -3.69 11.68 -5.52
N VAL A 137 -2.67 12.01 -4.72
CA VAL A 137 -1.35 12.39 -5.21
C VAL A 137 -0.70 11.22 -5.94
N CYS A 138 -0.82 9.99 -5.40
CA CYS A 138 -0.32 8.78 -6.05
C CYS A 138 -0.91 8.61 -7.46
N GLN A 139 -2.23 8.72 -7.61
CA GLN A 139 -2.89 8.63 -8.91
C GLN A 139 -2.43 9.74 -9.88
N LYS A 140 -2.26 10.98 -9.42
CA LYS A 140 -1.79 12.07 -10.28
C LYS A 140 -0.34 11.89 -10.71
N ARG A 141 0.54 11.42 -9.81
CA ARG A 141 1.94 11.11 -10.14
C ARG A 141 2.04 9.95 -11.12
N ALA A 142 1.19 8.93 -11.00
CA ALA A 142 1.11 7.83 -11.95
C ALA A 142 0.74 8.30 -13.37
N LEU A 143 -0.13 9.31 -13.51
CA LEU A 143 -0.44 9.92 -14.81
C LEU A 143 0.73 10.78 -15.34
N LEU A 144 1.38 11.56 -14.46
CA LEU A 144 2.52 12.39 -14.84
C LEU A 144 3.71 11.55 -15.34
N ALA A 145 3.94 10.38 -14.74
CA ALA A 145 4.97 9.43 -15.16
C ALA A 145 4.77 8.87 -16.58
N GLN A 146 3.57 8.98 -17.16
CA GLN A 146 3.29 8.58 -18.55
C GLN A 146 3.73 9.64 -19.56
N LEU A 147 4.06 10.85 -19.10
CA LEU A 147 4.62 11.89 -19.95
C LEU A 147 6.10 11.60 -20.23
N PRO A 148 6.68 12.14 -21.32
CA PRO A 148 8.12 12.08 -21.56
C PRO A 148 8.91 12.60 -20.34
N GLY A 149 9.89 11.82 -19.87
CA GLY A 149 10.55 12.00 -18.56
C GLY A 149 11.42 13.26 -18.40
N ASP A 150 11.63 14.03 -19.47
CA ASP A 150 12.36 15.30 -19.48
C ASP A 150 11.44 16.53 -19.53
N ARG A 151 10.12 16.33 -19.46
CA ARG A 151 9.15 17.39 -19.69
C ARG A 151 8.93 18.31 -18.50
N HIS A 152 8.88 17.76 -17.29
CA HIS A 152 8.56 18.50 -16.06
C HIS A 152 9.55 18.14 -14.96
N ASP A 153 9.94 19.13 -14.18
CA ASP A 153 10.60 18.91 -12.89
C ASP A 153 9.55 18.74 -11.77
N GLU A 154 10.01 18.30 -10.59
CA GLU A 154 9.11 18.08 -9.45
C GLU A 154 8.37 19.36 -9.02
N GLU A 155 8.99 20.53 -9.19
CA GLU A 155 8.35 21.82 -8.87
C GLU A 155 7.17 22.12 -9.80
N THR A 156 7.34 21.90 -11.11
CA THR A 156 6.26 22.02 -12.09
C THR A 156 5.16 20.99 -11.84
N GLU A 157 5.52 19.73 -11.60
CA GLU A 157 4.55 18.69 -11.26
C GLU A 157 3.72 19.03 -10.03
N LEU A 158 4.36 19.58 -8.99
CA LEU A 158 3.68 20.07 -7.79
C LEU A 158 2.69 21.18 -8.11
N ASP A 159 3.02 22.12 -9.00
CA ASP A 159 2.09 23.16 -9.42
C ASP A 159 0.84 22.59 -10.11
N LEU A 160 1.03 21.59 -10.98
CA LEU A 160 -0.06 20.92 -11.68
C LEU A 160 -0.99 20.20 -10.70
N VAL A 161 -0.43 19.52 -9.69
CA VAL A 161 -1.22 18.78 -8.69
C VAL A 161 -1.85 19.72 -7.65
N TYR A 162 -1.15 20.75 -7.20
CA TYR A 162 -1.61 21.65 -6.15
C TYR A 162 -2.93 22.35 -6.52
N GLY A 163 -3.09 22.78 -7.77
CA GLY A 163 -4.33 23.38 -8.27
C GLY A 163 -5.56 22.46 -8.19
N LEU A 164 -5.32 21.14 -8.14
CA LEU A 164 -6.35 20.10 -8.13
C LEU A 164 -6.71 19.61 -6.72
N LEU A 165 -5.92 19.96 -5.71
CA LEU A 165 -6.16 19.59 -4.33
C LEU A 165 -7.47 20.19 -3.81
N ASN A 166 -8.11 19.48 -2.89
CA ASN A 166 -9.32 19.95 -2.26
C ASN A 166 -9.01 21.19 -1.37
N ILE A 167 -9.98 22.10 -1.23
CA ILE A 167 -9.83 23.31 -0.40
C ILE A 167 -9.55 22.98 1.08
N LYS A 168 -9.93 21.79 1.55
CA LYS A 168 -9.61 21.32 2.91
C LYS A 168 -8.10 21.24 3.17
N TYR A 169 -7.28 21.04 2.14
CA TYR A 169 -5.81 21.06 2.27
C TYR A 169 -5.23 22.45 1.98
N ARG A 170 -5.64 23.09 0.88
CA ARG A 170 -5.07 24.38 0.43
C ARG A 170 -5.28 25.53 1.40
N ARG A 171 -6.26 25.45 2.30
CA ARG A 171 -6.45 26.44 3.38
C ARG A 171 -5.37 26.37 4.48
N HIS A 172 -4.69 25.23 4.61
CA HIS A 172 -3.68 24.97 5.63
C HIS A 172 -2.27 24.85 5.04
N ILE A 173 -2.16 24.47 3.76
CA ILE A 173 -0.90 24.28 3.05
C ILE A 173 -0.79 25.36 1.98
N GLN A 174 0.09 26.34 2.17
CA GLN A 174 0.40 27.30 1.12
C GLN A 174 1.34 26.66 0.10
N ARG A 175 1.16 27.01 -1.18
CA ARG A 175 1.99 26.46 -2.27
C ARG A 175 3.49 26.72 -2.07
N LEU A 176 3.84 27.92 -1.60
CA LEU A 176 5.22 28.35 -1.43
C LEU A 176 5.96 27.59 -0.32
N ASP A 177 5.22 27.04 0.65
CA ASP A 177 5.76 26.34 1.83
C ASP A 177 6.09 24.86 1.56
N VAL A 178 5.95 24.40 0.33
CA VAL A 178 6.13 22.99 -0.05
C VAL A 178 7.02 22.91 -1.28
N LYS A 179 8.11 22.16 -1.17
CA LYS A 179 9.11 22.00 -2.24
C LYS A 179 9.17 20.59 -2.82
N SER A 180 8.53 19.62 -2.17
CA SER A 180 8.49 18.22 -2.63
C SER A 180 7.12 17.58 -2.38
N PHE A 181 6.81 16.53 -3.14
CA PHE A 181 5.60 15.72 -2.89
C PHE A 181 5.61 15.10 -1.48
N ARG A 182 6.80 14.79 -0.96
CA ARG A 182 6.96 14.27 0.41
C ARG A 182 6.45 15.26 1.45
N GLU A 183 6.83 16.53 1.35
CA GLU A 183 6.37 17.59 2.27
C GLU A 183 4.87 17.83 2.15
N LEU A 184 4.33 17.77 0.92
CA LEU A 184 2.89 17.90 0.68
C LEU A 184 2.11 16.80 1.40
N LEU A 185 2.54 15.55 1.23
CA LEU A 185 1.91 14.39 1.84
C LEU A 185 1.98 14.44 3.37
N GLU A 186 3.13 14.80 3.93
CA GLU A 186 3.31 14.90 5.38
C GLU A 186 2.36 15.92 6.00
N LYS A 187 2.32 17.14 5.45
CA LYS A 187 1.37 18.18 5.91
C LYS A 187 -0.07 17.73 5.72
N GLY A 188 -0.38 17.05 4.61
CA GLY A 188 -1.72 16.54 4.33
C GLY A 188 -2.20 15.50 5.33
N ARG A 189 -1.35 14.55 5.73
CA ARG A 189 -1.66 13.54 6.75
C ARG A 189 -1.94 14.16 8.11
N ILE A 190 -1.16 15.17 8.50
CA ILE A 190 -1.41 15.91 9.76
C ILE A 190 -2.79 16.57 9.73
N ILE A 191 -3.18 17.19 8.61
CA ILE A 191 -4.51 17.81 8.45
C ILE A 191 -5.62 16.76 8.54
N GLU A 192 -5.45 15.61 7.89
CA GLU A 192 -6.43 14.51 7.95
C GLU A 192 -6.59 13.98 9.38
N HIS A 193 -5.48 13.77 10.07
CA HIS A 193 -5.50 13.35 11.47
C HIS A 193 -6.25 14.35 12.36
N ASN A 194 -5.92 15.64 12.26
CA ASN A 194 -6.57 16.70 13.04
C ASN A 194 -8.07 16.82 12.73
N ASN A 195 -8.45 16.67 11.45
CA ASN A 195 -9.86 16.71 11.05
C ASN A 195 -10.64 15.50 11.60
N LEU A 196 -10.04 14.31 11.59
CA LEU A 196 -10.65 13.11 12.19
C LEU A 196 -10.86 13.28 13.70
N GLU A 197 -9.90 13.85 14.41
CA GLU A 197 -10.04 14.17 15.84
C GLU A 197 -11.16 15.20 16.07
N TYR A 198 -11.20 16.27 15.27
CA TYR A 198 -12.23 17.30 15.37
C TYR A 198 -13.63 16.75 15.11
N ASP A 199 -13.82 15.96 14.05
CA ASP A 199 -15.09 15.35 13.69
C ASP A 199 -15.56 14.38 14.78
N THR A 200 -14.64 13.61 15.37
CA THR A 200 -14.93 12.71 16.49
C THR A 200 -15.43 13.50 17.70
N VAL A 201 -14.76 14.59 18.05
CA VAL A 201 -15.17 15.46 19.17
C VAL A 201 -16.54 16.10 18.89
N GLN A 202 -16.79 16.56 17.66
CA GLN A 202 -18.09 17.12 17.28
C GLN A 202 -19.22 16.08 17.38
N LEU A 203 -19.01 14.85 16.90
CA LEU A 203 -19.99 13.77 16.99
C LEU A 203 -20.30 13.40 18.45
N LEU A 204 -19.27 13.34 19.31
CA LEU A 204 -19.45 13.13 20.76
C LEU A 204 -20.21 14.29 21.42
N GLN A 205 -20.01 15.52 20.98
CA GLN A 205 -20.77 16.68 21.48
C GLN A 205 -22.22 16.68 20.96
N ALA A 206 -22.46 16.32 19.70
CA ALA A 206 -23.79 16.23 19.12
C ALA A 206 -24.65 15.16 19.79
N THR A 207 -24.08 13.98 20.05
CA THR A 207 -24.74 12.90 20.82
C THR A 207 -25.05 13.34 22.26
N LYS A 208 -24.15 14.08 22.92
CA LYS A 208 -24.41 14.69 24.24
C LYS A 208 -25.52 15.75 24.23
N ARG A 209 -25.69 16.50 23.14
CA ARG A 209 -26.77 17.49 23.00
C ARG A 209 -28.13 16.84 22.71
N ASN A 210 -28.13 15.67 22.06
CA ASN A 210 -29.34 14.96 21.67
C ASN A 210 -29.87 13.97 22.72
N LYS A 211 -29.11 13.66 23.78
CA LYS A 211 -29.63 12.85 24.90
C LYS A 211 -30.75 13.57 25.65
N ARG A 212 -31.84 12.83 25.90
CA ARG A 212 -33.04 13.27 26.61
C ARG A 212 -33.22 12.41 27.85
N CYS A 213 -33.52 13.04 28.98
CA CYS A 213 -33.77 12.31 30.22
C CYS A 213 -35.13 11.61 30.16
N SER A 214 -35.19 10.30 30.39
CA SER A 214 -36.46 9.56 30.40
C SER A 214 -37.36 9.90 31.59
N TYR A 215 -36.81 10.53 32.65
CA TYR A 215 -37.57 10.94 33.84
C TYR A 215 -38.28 12.28 33.65
N CYS A 216 -37.50 13.33 33.35
CA CYS A 216 -38.02 14.70 33.29
C CYS A 216 -38.20 15.22 31.86
N ASN A 217 -37.87 14.41 30.85
CA ASN A 217 -37.99 14.70 29.42
C ASN A 217 -37.22 15.93 28.91
N PHE A 218 -36.33 16.50 29.74
CA PHE A 218 -35.44 17.60 29.37
C PHE A 218 -34.18 17.09 28.63
N ARG A 219 -33.62 17.93 27.76
CA ARG A 219 -32.41 17.64 26.97
C ARG A 219 -31.13 17.87 27.78
N GLY A 220 -30.04 17.19 27.39
CA GLY A 220 -28.69 17.44 27.89
C GLY A 220 -28.20 16.53 29.02
N HIS A 221 -29.04 15.63 29.55
CA HIS A 221 -28.67 14.66 30.59
C HIS A 221 -29.49 13.36 30.47
N THR A 222 -29.00 12.26 31.04
CA THR A 222 -29.69 10.96 31.09
C THR A 222 -30.52 10.78 32.39
N TYR A 223 -31.26 9.68 32.49
CA TYR A 223 -32.01 9.30 33.71
C TYR A 223 -31.13 9.28 34.97
N ASP A 224 -29.91 8.75 34.86
CA ASP A 224 -28.97 8.61 35.97
C ASP A 224 -28.38 9.96 36.41
N GLU A 225 -28.23 10.87 35.45
CA GLU A 225 -27.73 12.24 35.63
C GLU A 225 -28.83 13.21 36.10
N CYS A 226 -30.08 12.75 36.27
CA CYS A 226 -31.22 13.63 36.53
C CYS A 226 -31.25 14.19 37.97
N ARG A 227 -30.97 15.50 38.10
CA ARG A 227 -31.00 16.22 39.37
C ARG A 227 -32.39 16.23 40.03
N LYS A 228 -33.46 16.37 39.23
CA LYS A 228 -34.85 16.37 39.75
C LYS A 228 -35.17 15.04 40.45
N ARG A 229 -34.78 13.92 39.82
CA ARG A 229 -34.94 12.57 40.38
C ARG A 229 -34.12 12.36 41.64
N LYS A 230 -32.84 12.77 41.64
CA LYS A 230 -31.96 12.64 42.81
C LYS A 230 -32.53 13.39 44.01
N ASN A 231 -32.94 14.64 43.81
CA ASN A 231 -33.54 15.44 44.88
C ASN A 231 -34.84 14.82 45.45
N GLU A 232 -35.72 14.25 44.61
CA GLU A 232 -36.94 13.57 45.08
C GLU A 232 -36.63 12.25 45.81
N ASN A 233 -35.60 11.52 45.36
CA ASN A 233 -35.19 10.28 46.01
C ASN A 233 -34.53 10.54 47.37
N ASP A 234 -33.70 11.58 47.45
CA ASP A 234 -33.06 12.05 48.69
C ASP A 234 -34.06 12.63 49.69
N GLY A 235 -35.13 13.28 49.20
CA GLY A 235 -36.26 13.72 50.03
C GLY A 235 -37.00 12.53 50.66
N LYS A 236 -37.30 11.49 49.87
CA LYS A 236 -37.99 10.29 50.35
C LYS A 236 -37.17 9.46 51.32
N THR A 237 -35.84 9.35 51.13
CA THR A 237 -34.96 8.67 52.10
C THR A 237 -34.84 9.44 53.41
N ASN A 238 -34.89 10.78 53.38
CA ASN A 238 -34.90 11.58 54.60
C ASN A 238 -36.23 11.50 55.35
N GLU A 239 -37.38 11.52 54.66
CA GLU A 239 -38.69 11.28 55.28
C GLU A 239 -38.81 9.86 55.87
N ALA A 240 -38.32 8.83 55.16
CA ALA A 240 -38.31 7.46 55.68
C ALA A 240 -37.40 7.30 56.91
N ARG A 241 -36.30 8.07 57.00
CA ARG A 241 -35.43 8.09 58.19
C ARG A 241 -36.06 8.82 59.37
N SER A 242 -36.79 9.91 59.16
CA SER A 242 -37.50 10.60 60.25
C SER A 242 -38.68 9.78 60.80
N SER A 243 -39.40 9.07 59.93
CA SER A 243 -40.49 8.17 60.36
C SER A 243 -39.98 6.90 61.08
N ALA A 244 -38.77 6.44 60.76
CA ALA A 244 -38.16 5.31 61.45
C ALA A 244 -37.63 5.68 62.85
N SER A 245 -37.18 6.92 63.07
CA SER A 245 -36.77 7.40 64.40
C SER A 245 -37.94 7.58 65.37
N GLU A 246 -39.12 7.99 64.88
CA GLU A 246 -40.34 8.11 65.71
C GLU A 246 -40.96 6.74 66.09
N ALA A 247 -40.66 5.68 65.35
CA ALA A 247 -41.17 4.34 65.64
C ALA A 247 -40.35 3.57 66.70
N THR A 248 -39.18 4.08 67.10
CA THR A 248 -38.30 3.46 68.12
C THR A 248 -38.45 4.04 69.54
N GLU A 249 -39.35 5.02 69.75
CA GLU A 249 -39.55 5.71 71.04
C GLU A 249 -40.86 5.36 71.76
N ASN A 250 -41.53 4.26 71.39
CA ASN A 250 -42.67 3.69 72.15
C ASN A 250 -42.33 2.31 72.74
#